data_AF-A0A8T6TPH2-F1
#
_entry.id   AF-A0A8T6TPH2-F1
#
_cell.length_a   1.000
_cell.length_b   1.000
_cell.length_c   1.000
_cell.angle_alpha   90.00
_cell.angle_beta   90.00
_cell.angle_gamma   90.00
#
_symmetry.space_group_name_H-M   'P 1'
#
loop_
_entity.id
_entity.type
_entity.pdbx_description
1 polymer ?
#
loop_
_entity_poly.entity_id
_entity_poly.type
_entity_poly.pdbx_seq_one_letter_code
_entity_poly.pdbx_strand_id
1 'polypeptide(L)'
;MCNALEGGITYWCRGIEVDDYKGCEWAHEAIARGTGFTVHTYEDEPTVVEDHACNKLPEALGKLAVDYPHQWSLFLEEQDDADTADLVFQLYVFGEVVYG
;
A
#
# COMPACT_ATOMS: atom_id res chain seq x y z
N MET A 1 -1.13 -3.21 5.62
CA MET A 1 0.21 -2.97 5.01
C MET A 1 1.05 -4.24 4.96
N CYS A 2 1.17 -5.02 6.03
CA CYS A 2 1.91 -6.31 6.02
C CYS A 2 1.40 -7.27 4.92
N ASN A 3 0.10 -7.57 4.90
CA ASN A 3 -0.54 -8.46 3.91
C ASN A 3 -0.27 -8.05 2.46
N ALA A 4 -0.14 -6.74 2.19
CA ALA A 4 0.19 -6.24 0.86
C ALA A 4 1.62 -6.66 0.49
N LEU A 5 2.59 -6.29 1.32
CA LEU A 5 4.03 -6.51 1.08
C LEU A 5 4.44 -7.98 1.08
N GLU A 6 3.72 -8.84 1.81
CA GLU A 6 4.02 -10.27 1.91
C GLU A 6 3.36 -11.12 0.83
N GLY A 7 2.31 -10.61 0.15
CA GLY A 7 1.57 -11.42 -0.81
C GLY A 7 0.73 -10.61 -1.78
N GLY A 8 -0.05 -9.65 -1.28
CA GLY A 8 -1.05 -8.92 -2.07
C GLY A 8 -0.50 -8.25 -3.32
N ILE A 9 0.73 -7.71 -3.28
CA ILE A 9 1.28 -6.94 -4.40
C ILE A 9 2.31 -7.72 -5.23
N THR A 10 2.64 -8.95 -4.85
CA THR A 10 3.80 -9.68 -5.39
C THR A 10 3.70 -10.04 -6.88
N TYR A 11 2.49 -9.96 -7.46
CA TYR A 11 2.26 -10.24 -8.87
C TYR A 11 2.62 -9.06 -9.80
N TRP A 12 2.62 -7.82 -9.29
CA TRP A 12 2.96 -6.61 -10.06
C TRP A 12 4.13 -5.81 -9.47
N CYS A 13 4.41 -5.97 -8.18
CA CYS A 13 5.52 -5.36 -7.48
C CYS A 13 6.67 -6.35 -7.31
N ARG A 14 7.84 -5.97 -7.83
CA ARG A 14 9.11 -6.69 -7.71
C ARG A 14 9.80 -6.44 -6.37
N GLY A 15 9.57 -5.27 -5.77
CA GLY A 15 10.18 -4.92 -4.49
C GLY A 15 9.89 -3.49 -4.05
N ILE A 16 10.16 -3.23 -2.78
CA ILE A 16 10.05 -1.91 -2.15
C ILE A 16 11.36 -1.56 -1.47
N GLU A 17 11.84 -0.34 -1.71
CA GLU A 17 12.99 0.25 -1.03
C GLU A 17 12.50 1.41 -0.16
N VAL A 18 12.70 1.32 1.16
CA VAL A 18 12.32 2.40 2.09
C VAL A 18 13.51 3.35 2.32
N ASP A 19 13.24 4.65 2.39
CA ASP A 19 14.29 5.68 2.49
C ASP A 19 14.96 5.67 3.87
N ASP A 20 14.17 5.49 4.93
CA ASP A 20 14.63 5.39 6.31
C ASP A 20 13.70 4.44 7.08
N TYR A 21 14.29 3.40 7.72
CA TYR A 21 13.54 2.49 8.56
C TYR A 21 13.04 3.15 9.86
N LYS A 22 13.53 4.33 10.24
CA LYS A 22 13.13 5.07 11.46
C LYS A 22 13.18 4.20 12.74
N GLY A 23 14.13 3.27 12.78
CA GLY A 23 14.32 2.31 13.88
C GLY A 23 13.39 1.09 13.87
N CYS A 24 12.57 0.92 12.83
CA CYS A 24 11.76 -0.28 12.61
C CYS A 24 12.58 -1.44 12.04
N GLU A 25 12.11 -2.66 12.29
CA GLU A 25 12.71 -3.88 11.73
C GLU A 25 12.18 -4.14 10.31
N TRP A 26 10.92 -3.79 10.05
CA TRP A 26 10.21 -4.15 8.82
C TRP A 26 9.78 -2.93 8.01
N ALA A 27 9.84 -3.05 6.69
CA ALA A 27 9.47 -1.97 5.76
C ALA A 27 8.02 -1.50 5.97
N HIS A 28 7.07 -2.42 6.20
CA HIS A 28 5.67 -2.07 6.42
C HIS A 28 5.47 -1.19 7.68
N GLU A 29 6.31 -1.36 8.70
CA GLU A 29 6.27 -0.52 9.91
C GLU A 29 6.83 0.88 9.62
N ALA A 30 7.93 0.96 8.87
CA ALA A 30 8.55 2.22 8.48
C ALA A 30 7.59 3.05 7.59
N ILE A 31 6.93 2.40 6.63
CA ILE A 31 5.89 3.01 5.78
C ILE A 31 4.71 3.49 6.62
N ALA A 32 4.25 2.69 7.59
CA ALA A 32 3.17 3.09 8.49
C ALA A 32 3.54 4.30 9.37
N ARG A 33 4.83 4.55 9.61
CA ARG A 33 5.35 5.74 10.29
C ARG A 33 5.57 6.94 9.37
N GLY A 34 5.12 6.83 8.11
CA GLY A 34 5.28 7.86 7.10
C GLY A 34 6.73 8.03 6.72
N THR A 35 7.43 6.96 6.36
CA THR A 35 8.70 7.07 5.65
C THR A 35 8.43 7.06 4.15
N GLY A 36 9.27 7.76 3.38
CA GLY A 36 9.26 7.67 1.92
C GLY A 36 9.77 6.30 1.44
N PHE A 37 9.30 5.85 0.28
CA PHE A 37 9.72 4.59 -0.30
C PHE A 37 9.56 4.58 -1.82
N THR A 38 10.32 3.71 -2.47
CA THR A 38 10.26 3.45 -3.91
C THR A 38 9.65 2.08 -4.17
N VAL A 39 8.70 2.02 -5.09
CA VAL A 39 8.05 0.79 -5.56
C VAL A 39 8.65 0.41 -6.92
N HIS A 40 9.20 -0.79 -7.02
CA HIS A 40 9.70 -1.35 -8.27
C HIS A 40 8.65 -2.27 -8.86
N THR A 41 8.07 -1.91 -10.01
CA THR A 41 7.11 -2.76 -10.73
C THR A 41 7.84 -3.71 -11.69
N TYR A 42 7.13 -4.69 -12.28
CA TYR A 42 7.70 -5.56 -13.31
C TYR A 42 7.70 -4.94 -14.72
N GLU A 43 6.82 -3.96 -14.96
CA GLU A 43 6.51 -3.49 -16.31
C GLU A 43 7.10 -2.11 -16.66
N ASP A 44 7.49 -1.30 -15.67
CA ASP A 44 7.82 0.12 -15.87
C ASP A 44 8.96 0.68 -14.97
N GLU A 45 9.26 1.98 -15.15
CA GLU A 45 10.11 2.79 -14.26
C GLU A 45 9.57 2.80 -12.81
N PRO A 46 10.45 2.84 -11.81
CA PRO A 46 10.05 2.77 -10.41
C PRO A 46 9.15 3.95 -10.03
N THR A 47 8.12 3.65 -9.24
CA THR A 47 7.23 4.67 -8.67
C THR A 47 7.77 5.13 -7.32
N VAL A 48 8.13 6.40 -7.23
CA VAL A 48 8.62 7.00 -5.98
C VAL A 48 7.43 7.56 -5.19
N VAL A 49 7.28 7.09 -3.96
CA VAL A 49 6.31 7.61 -2.98
C VAL A 49 7.09 8.39 -1.93
N GLU A 50 7.08 9.71 -2.09
CA GLU A 50 7.76 10.61 -1.14
C GLU A 50 7.18 10.53 0.29
N ASP A 51 7.99 10.91 1.28
CA ASP A 51 7.59 11.09 2.69
C ASP A 51 6.56 12.22 2.80
N HIS A 52 5.31 11.88 2.50
CA HIS A 52 4.13 12.65 2.86
C HIS A 52 3.49 11.98 4.06
N ALA A 53 4.12 12.14 5.22
CA ALA A 53 3.58 11.75 6.51
C ALA A 53 2.04 11.93 6.55
N CYS A 54 1.34 10.81 6.75
CA CYS A 54 -0.07 10.70 7.14
C CYS A 54 -1.20 11.15 6.19
N ASN A 55 -0.99 11.82 5.05
CA ASN A 55 -2.14 12.29 4.24
C ASN A 55 -2.68 11.27 3.22
N LYS A 56 -1.81 10.48 2.58
CA LYS A 56 -2.23 9.57 1.50
C LYS A 56 -2.99 8.33 2.00
N LEU A 57 -2.69 7.85 3.21
CA LEU A 57 -3.39 6.67 3.76
C LEU A 57 -4.87 6.97 4.07
N PRO A 58 -5.23 8.07 4.74
CA PRO A 58 -6.62 8.49 4.85
C PRO A 58 -7.33 8.67 3.50
N GLU A 59 -6.65 9.22 2.50
CA GLU A 59 -7.21 9.36 1.14
C GLU A 59 -7.48 7.99 0.49
N ALA A 60 -6.55 7.06 0.60
CA ALA A 60 -6.69 5.70 0.11
C ALA A 60 -7.83 4.94 0.80
N LEU A 61 -7.94 5.06 2.13
CA LEU A 61 -9.05 4.47 2.89
C LEU A 61 -10.39 5.14 2.55
N GLY A 62 -10.39 6.45 2.31
CA GLY A 62 -11.57 7.17 1.84
C GLY A 62 -12.05 6.67 0.48
N LYS A 63 -11.12 6.44 -0.45
CA LYS A 63 -11.42 5.81 -1.76
C LYS A 63 -11.91 4.38 -1.59
N LEU A 64 -11.27 3.57 -0.74
CA LEU A 64 -11.70 2.21 -0.45
C LEU A 64 -13.16 2.19 0.06
N ALA A 65 -13.50 3.10 0.98
CA ALA A 65 -14.85 3.19 1.55
C ALA A 65 -15.93 3.59 0.54
N VAL A 66 -15.60 4.43 -0.45
CA VAL A 66 -16.55 4.93 -1.44
C VAL A 66 -16.67 3.97 -2.62
N ASP A 67 -15.53 3.54 -3.17
CA ASP A 67 -15.47 2.82 -4.45
C ASP A 67 -15.55 1.29 -4.26
N TYR A 68 -15.16 0.79 -3.09
CA TYR A 68 -15.05 -0.65 -2.79
C TYR A 68 -15.74 -1.02 -1.46
N PRO A 69 -17.07 -0.80 -1.32
CA PRO A 69 -17.77 -0.93 -0.05
C PRO A 69 -17.75 -2.36 0.54
N HIS A 70 -17.60 -3.40 -0.28
CA HIS A 70 -17.46 -4.77 0.20
C HIS A 70 -16.10 -4.99 0.88
N GLN A 71 -15.01 -4.62 0.20
CA GLN A 71 -13.65 -4.68 0.75
C GLN A 71 -13.49 -3.76 1.95
N TRP A 72 -14.16 -2.61 1.96
CA TRP A 72 -14.24 -1.75 3.14
C TRP A 72 -14.88 -2.46 4.35
N SER A 73 -15.96 -3.21 4.14
CA SER A 73 -16.57 -4.03 5.21
C SER A 73 -15.60 -5.09 5.74
N LEU A 74 -14.95 -5.83 4.84
CA LEU A 74 -13.95 -6.85 5.20
C LEU A 74 -12.80 -6.24 5.99
N PHE A 75 -12.28 -5.09 5.56
CA PHE A 75 -11.23 -4.35 6.25
C PHE A 75 -11.63 -3.91 7.65
N LEU A 76 -12.86 -3.39 7.84
CA LEU A 76 -13.36 -3.00 9.16
C LEU A 76 -13.62 -4.18 10.10
N GLU A 77 -13.97 -5.34 9.54
CA GLU A 77 -14.24 -6.58 10.27
C GLU A 77 -12.97 -7.41 10.52
N GLU A 78 -11.79 -6.91 10.15
CA GLU A 78 -10.51 -7.64 10.20
C GLU A 78 -10.57 -9.00 9.48
N GLN A 79 -11.38 -9.05 8.41
CA GLN A 79 -11.52 -10.18 7.49
C GLN A 79 -10.89 -9.87 6.12
N ASP A 80 -10.01 -8.86 6.06
CA ASP A 80 -9.26 -8.53 4.85
C ASP A 80 -8.25 -9.63 4.50
N ASP A 81 -8.03 -9.76 3.21
CA ASP A 81 -7.11 -10.73 2.60
C ASP A 81 -6.06 -10.04 1.74
N ALA A 82 -5.30 -10.84 0.99
CA ALA A 82 -4.26 -10.34 0.10
C ALA A 82 -4.83 -9.40 -0.98
N ASP A 83 -6.04 -9.69 -1.50
CA ASP A 83 -6.70 -8.89 -2.53
C ASP A 83 -7.14 -7.53 -1.98
N THR A 84 -7.70 -7.51 -0.77
CA THR A 84 -8.05 -6.27 -0.07
C THR A 84 -6.80 -5.44 0.23
N ALA A 85 -5.71 -6.09 0.65
CA ALA A 85 -4.45 -5.44 0.95
C ALA A 85 -3.79 -4.84 -0.30
N ASP A 86 -3.87 -5.54 -1.44
CA ASP A 86 -3.44 -5.02 -2.75
C ASP A 86 -4.20 -3.74 -3.12
N LEU A 87 -5.53 -3.78 -3.05
CA LEU A 87 -6.41 -2.65 -3.30
C LEU A 87 -6.03 -1.41 -2.48
N VAL A 88 -5.87 -1.58 -1.16
CA VAL A 88 -5.45 -0.48 -0.28
C VAL A 88 -4.08 0.07 -0.67
N PHE A 89 -3.14 -0.82 -1.03
CA PHE A 89 -1.78 -0.40 -1.41
C PHE A 89 -1.75 0.35 -2.74
N GLN A 90 -2.48 -0.12 -3.76
CA GLN A 90 -2.58 0.58 -5.05
C GLN A 90 -3.23 1.95 -4.90
N LEU A 91 -4.33 2.06 -4.14
CA LEU A 91 -4.96 3.34 -3.85
C LEU A 91 -4.04 4.28 -3.07
N TYR A 92 -3.15 3.75 -2.24
CA TYR A 92 -2.16 4.52 -1.50
C TYR A 92 -1.00 5.01 -2.37
N VAL A 93 -0.49 4.17 -3.27
CA VAL A 93 0.65 4.48 -4.15
C VAL A 93 0.23 5.31 -5.35
N PHE A 94 -0.77 4.86 -6.08
CA PHE A 94 -1.18 5.42 -7.38
C PHE A 94 -2.41 6.34 -7.28
N GLY A 95 -3.20 6.21 -6.21
CA GLY A 95 -4.47 6.91 -6.09
C GLY A 95 -5.61 6.28 -6.89
N GLU A 96 -5.34 5.19 -7.61
CA GLU A 96 -6.29 4.39 -8.39
C GLU A 96 -5.78 2.94 -8.47
N VAL A 97 -6.63 2.02 -8.94
CA VAL A 97 -6.21 0.63 -9.20
C VAL A 97 -5.65 0.56 -10.61
N VAL A 98 -4.38 0.17 -10.73
CA VAL A 98 -3.64 0.06 -11.99
C VAL A 98 -3.49 -1.40 -12.41
N TYR A 99 -3.33 -2.30 -11.43
CA TYR A 99 -3.10 -3.73 -11.62
C TYR A 99 -4.30 -4.53 -11.05
N GLY A 100 -4.73 -5.58 -11.75
CA GLY A 100 -5.84 -6.45 -11.34
C GLY A 100 -6.16 -7.55 -12.34
#